data_AF-A0A7R9JKZ4-F1
#
_entry.id   AF-A0A7R9JKZ4-F1
#
_cell.length_a   1.000
_cell.length_b   1.000
_cell.length_c   1.000
_cell.angle_alpha   90.00
_cell.angle_beta   90.00
_cell.angle_gamma   90.00
#
_symmetry.space_group_name_H-M   'P 1'
#
loop_
_entity.id
_entity.type
_entity.pdbx_description
1 polymer ?
#
loop_
_entity_poly.entity_id
_entity_poly.type
_entity_poly.pdbx_seq_one_letter_code
_entity_poly.pdbx_strand_id
1 'polypeptide(L)'
;LTTTFSPELDRSECTACHSYSAGDQIFIFYGSRSNADLFVHNGFVFGDNHHDSMRLKLGVSKADPLQAERAKLLSRLGLPTTGEFYLKTGADPVDGRLLAFLRVFSMRQEHLEHWLDSERSSDLVYPDCALETEVETKTWNFLHTRIKLLLSAYPTTMLVHLVFKL
;
A
#
# COMPACT_ATOMS: atom_id res chain seq x y z
N LEU A 1 8.20 -24.07 -2.61
CA LEU A 1 7.79 -24.75 -1.37
C LEU A 1 7.03 -23.77 -0.48
N THR A 2 6.02 -24.28 0.22
CA THR A 2 5.35 -23.63 1.34
C THR A 2 5.81 -24.34 2.61
N THR A 3 6.21 -23.58 3.63
CA THR A 3 6.70 -24.13 4.89
C THR A 3 5.67 -23.92 5.98
N THR A 4 5.35 -24.98 6.71
CA THR A 4 4.51 -24.96 7.92
C THR A 4 5.23 -25.69 9.05
N PHE A 5 4.78 -25.49 10.28
CA PHE A 5 5.25 -26.25 11.44
C PHE A 5 4.14 -27.22 11.87
N SER A 6 4.47 -28.49 12.07
CA SER A 6 3.57 -29.51 12.60
C SER A 6 3.84 -29.67 14.10
N PRO A 7 2.94 -29.20 14.99
CA PRO A 7 3.13 -29.32 16.44
C PRO A 7 3.06 -30.78 16.91
N GLU A 8 2.23 -31.60 16.25
CA GLU A 8 2.06 -33.02 16.59
C GLU A 8 3.34 -33.83 16.38
N LEU A 9 4.11 -33.47 15.34
CA LEU A 9 5.34 -34.15 14.96
C LEU A 9 6.60 -33.37 15.37
N ASP A 10 6.44 -32.23 16.05
CA ASP A 10 7.48 -31.29 16.49
C ASP A 10 8.52 -30.98 15.40
N ARG A 11 8.07 -30.65 14.19
CA ARG A 11 8.96 -30.41 13.04
C ARG A 11 8.40 -29.43 12.02
N SER A 12 9.30 -28.83 11.26
CA SER A 12 8.94 -28.07 10.05
C SER A 12 8.67 -29.01 8.88
N GLU A 13 7.60 -28.75 8.15
CA GLU A 13 7.23 -29.47 6.93
C GLU A 13 7.22 -28.50 5.75
N CYS A 14 7.80 -28.93 4.64
CA CYS A 14 7.86 -28.16 3.40
C CYS A 14 7.19 -28.93 2.28
N THR A 15 6.14 -28.36 1.71
CA THR A 15 5.40 -28.96 0.60
C THR A 15 5.68 -28.21 -0.70
N ALA A 16 5.81 -28.93 -1.81
CA ALA A 16 5.98 -28.34 -3.13
C ALA A 16 4.70 -27.63 -3.57
N CYS A 17 4.81 -26.36 -3.98
CA CYS A 17 3.70 -25.57 -4.48
C CYS A 17 3.39 -25.88 -5.96
N HIS A 18 4.37 -26.44 -6.67
CA HIS A 18 4.32 -26.78 -8.09
C HIS A 18 5.19 -28.04 -8.33
N SER A 19 5.00 -28.71 -9.46
CA SER A 19 5.82 -29.86 -9.84
C SER A 19 7.26 -29.45 -10.15
N TYR A 20 8.23 -30.25 -9.71
CA TYR A 20 9.64 -30.10 -10.04
C TYR A 20 10.14 -31.37 -10.75
N SER A 21 10.94 -31.20 -11.79
CA SER A 21 11.63 -32.30 -12.49
C SER A 21 12.99 -32.57 -11.85
N ALA A 22 13.55 -33.76 -12.10
CA ALA A 22 14.90 -34.08 -11.64
C ALA A 22 15.92 -33.12 -12.27
N GLY A 23 16.73 -32.46 -11.43
CA GLY A 23 17.70 -31.44 -11.86
C GLY A 23 17.19 -30.00 -11.73
N ASP A 24 15.90 -29.78 -11.48
CA ASP A 24 15.36 -28.44 -11.26
C ASP A 24 15.82 -27.86 -9.93
N GLN A 25 16.03 -26.55 -9.91
CA GLN A 25 16.22 -25.82 -8.66
C GLN A 25 14.89 -25.72 -7.92
N ILE A 26 14.91 -26.12 -6.64
CA ILE A 26 13.75 -26.00 -5.76
C ILE A 26 13.78 -24.64 -5.07
N PHE A 27 12.74 -23.84 -5.28
CA PHE A 27 12.56 -22.53 -4.65
C PHE A 27 11.52 -22.56 -3.54
N ILE A 28 11.64 -21.65 -2.57
CA ILE A 28 10.64 -21.41 -1.53
C ILE A 28 10.14 -19.98 -1.61
N PHE A 29 8.93 -19.72 -1.10
CA PHE A 29 8.40 -18.36 -1.01
C PHE A 29 8.75 -17.76 0.35
N TYR A 30 9.47 -16.64 0.35
CA TYR A 30 10.02 -15.98 1.56
C TYR A 30 8.99 -15.09 2.28
N GLY A 31 7.76 -15.06 1.76
CA GLY A 31 6.69 -14.16 2.17
C GLY A 31 6.54 -12.95 1.26
N SER A 32 5.42 -12.25 1.40
CA SER A 32 5.10 -11.04 0.64
C SER A 32 5.91 -9.85 1.15
N ARG A 33 7.17 -9.75 0.72
CA ARG A 33 8.13 -8.72 1.14
C ARG A 33 8.42 -7.77 -0.01
N SER A 34 8.62 -6.48 0.30
CA SER A 34 9.08 -5.50 -0.69
C SER A 34 10.54 -5.77 -1.08
N ASN A 35 10.99 -5.27 -2.23
CA ASN A 35 12.40 -5.37 -2.60
C ASN A 35 13.30 -4.57 -1.65
N ALA A 36 12.79 -3.49 -1.05
CA ALA A 36 13.51 -2.78 0.01
C ALA A 36 13.77 -3.71 1.22
N ASP A 37 12.76 -4.48 1.64
CA ASP A 37 12.90 -5.42 2.76
C ASP A 37 13.81 -6.61 2.40
N LEU A 38 13.66 -7.18 1.20
CA LEU A 38 14.50 -8.27 0.72
C LEU A 38 15.97 -7.83 0.61
N PHE A 39 16.22 -6.61 0.12
CA PHE A 39 17.57 -6.11 0.01
C PHE A 39 18.22 -5.93 1.39
N VAL A 40 17.52 -5.25 2.30
CA VAL A 40 18.05 -4.92 3.63
C VAL A 40 18.19 -6.16 4.52
N HIS A 41 17.23 -7.07 4.49
CA HIS A 41 17.15 -8.21 5.43
C HIS A 41 17.59 -9.55 4.83
N ASN A 42 17.63 -9.69 3.50
CA ASN A 42 18.00 -10.93 2.82
C ASN A 42 19.17 -10.78 1.84
N GLY A 43 19.62 -9.55 1.56
CA GLY A 43 20.79 -9.28 0.73
C GLY A 43 20.59 -9.46 -0.77
N PHE A 44 19.34 -9.46 -1.25
CA PHE A 44 19.03 -9.56 -2.68
C PHE A 44 17.81 -8.74 -3.09
N VAL A 45 17.70 -8.44 -4.39
CA VAL A 45 16.53 -7.82 -5.02
C VAL A 45 15.93 -8.84 -5.98
N PHE A 46 14.60 -8.98 -5.97
CA PHE A 46 13.89 -9.88 -6.89
C PHE A 46 13.27 -9.07 -8.03
N GLY A 47 13.71 -9.34 -9.26
CA GLY A 47 13.35 -8.54 -10.45
C GLY A 47 11.84 -8.47 -10.70
N ASP A 48 11.16 -9.61 -10.60
CA ASP A 48 9.70 -9.72 -10.85
C ASP A 48 8.91 -9.83 -9.54
N ASN A 49 9.24 -9.00 -8.56
CA ASN A 49 8.57 -9.01 -7.27
C ASN A 49 7.18 -8.35 -7.34
N HIS A 50 6.13 -9.17 -7.49
CA HIS A 50 4.73 -8.71 -7.46
C HIS A 50 4.27 -8.18 -6.09
N HIS A 51 5.08 -8.38 -5.03
CA HIS A 51 4.84 -7.83 -3.69
C HIS A 51 5.65 -6.57 -3.42
N ASP A 52 6.33 -6.01 -4.44
CA ASP A 52 7.09 -4.79 -4.26
C ASP A 52 6.17 -3.60 -3.96
N SER A 53 6.67 -2.69 -3.12
CA SER A 53 5.90 -1.53 -2.69
C SER A 53 6.80 -0.39 -2.21
N MET A 54 6.26 0.83 -2.34
CA MET A 54 6.88 2.04 -1.82
C MET A 54 6.10 2.53 -0.60
N ARG A 55 6.82 2.77 0.50
CA ARG A 55 6.24 3.37 1.69
C ARG A 55 5.91 4.85 1.49
N LEU A 56 4.69 5.24 1.83
CA LEU A 56 4.15 6.59 1.77
C LEU A 56 3.71 7.06 3.16
N LYS A 57 4.34 8.12 3.69
CA LYS A 57 3.95 8.73 4.96
C LYS A 57 2.92 9.83 4.74
N LEU A 58 1.73 9.66 5.31
CA LEU A 58 0.63 10.61 5.23
C LEU A 58 0.11 10.94 6.63
N GLY A 59 -0.46 12.13 6.77
CA GLY A 59 -1.07 12.57 8.02
C GLY A 59 -1.97 13.78 7.83
N VAL A 60 -2.99 13.88 8.68
CA VAL A 60 -3.83 15.05 8.83
C VAL A 60 -3.09 16.07 9.70
N SER A 61 -2.91 17.29 9.20
CA SER A 61 -2.20 18.34 9.93
C SER A 61 -2.97 18.73 11.19
N LYS A 62 -2.26 19.04 12.29
CA LYS A 62 -2.88 19.60 13.50
C LYS A 62 -3.46 21.01 13.30
N ALA A 63 -2.99 21.73 12.29
CA ALA A 63 -3.50 23.05 11.93
C ALA A 63 -4.69 23.00 10.96
N ASP A 64 -5.12 21.80 10.56
CA ASP A 64 -6.28 21.62 9.69
C ASP A 64 -7.57 21.95 10.46
N PRO A 65 -8.39 22.90 9.98
CA PRO A 65 -9.64 23.27 10.67
C PRO A 65 -10.61 22.11 10.89
N LEU A 66 -10.59 21.07 10.02
CA LEU A 66 -11.48 19.90 10.16
C LEU A 66 -10.70 18.67 10.68
N GLN A 67 -9.61 18.90 11.43
CA GLN A 67 -8.77 17.82 11.95
C GLN A 67 -9.57 16.86 12.85
N ALA A 68 -10.49 17.37 13.66
CA ALA A 68 -11.26 16.58 14.60
C ALA A 68 -12.26 15.64 13.88
N GLU A 69 -12.96 16.16 12.88
CA GLU A 69 -13.93 15.44 12.06
C GLU A 69 -13.22 14.35 11.23
N ARG A 70 -12.08 14.70 10.60
CA ARG A 70 -11.26 13.72 9.89
C ARG A 70 -10.74 12.65 10.82
N ALA A 71 -10.25 13.00 12.01
CA ALA A 71 -9.77 12.04 13.00
C ALA A 71 -10.88 11.07 13.45
N LYS A 72 -12.08 11.59 13.70
CA LYS A 72 -13.24 10.79 14.08
C LYS A 72 -13.61 9.79 12.97
N LEU A 73 -13.69 10.25 11.73
CA LEU A 73 -14.02 9.38 10.60
C LEU A 73 -12.92 8.34 10.34
N LEU A 74 -11.65 8.73 10.34
CA LEU A 74 -10.52 7.80 10.21
C LEU A 74 -10.51 6.75 11.33
N SER A 75 -10.77 7.15 12.58
CA SER A 75 -10.87 6.22 13.70
C SER A 75 -12.00 5.20 13.51
N ARG A 76 -13.15 5.62 12.97
CA ARG A 76 -14.27 4.72 12.65
C ARG A 76 -13.90 3.69 11.57
N LEU A 77 -12.98 4.04 10.68
CA LEU A 77 -12.43 3.16 9.64
C LEU A 77 -11.23 2.31 10.10
N GLY A 78 -10.83 2.41 11.38
CA GLY A 78 -9.63 1.73 11.89
C GLY A 78 -8.33 2.25 11.27
N LEU A 79 -8.32 3.52 10.86
CA LEU A 79 -7.18 4.20 10.26
C LEU A 79 -6.58 5.24 11.21
N PRO A 80 -5.26 5.39 11.25
CA PRO A 80 -4.62 6.43 12.05
C PRO A 80 -4.71 7.81 11.38
N THR A 81 -4.65 8.88 12.17
CA THR A 81 -4.58 10.26 11.66
C THR A 81 -3.22 10.59 11.04
N THR A 82 -2.17 9.85 11.37
CA THR A 82 -0.85 9.90 10.75
C THR A 82 -0.30 8.48 10.73
N GLY A 83 0.16 8.02 9.58
CA GLY A 83 0.59 6.64 9.42
C GLY A 83 1.42 6.38 8.17
N GLU A 84 1.93 5.15 8.11
CA GLU A 84 2.61 4.61 6.95
C GLU A 84 1.61 3.84 6.09
N PHE A 85 1.54 4.19 4.82
CA PHE A 85 0.78 3.52 3.78
C PHE A 85 1.73 2.99 2.71
N TYR A 86 1.23 2.19 1.79
CA TYR A 86 2.06 1.57 0.76
C TYR A 86 1.43 1.76 -0.62
N LEU A 87 2.24 2.19 -1.58
CA LEU A 87 1.93 2.13 -3.00
C LEU A 87 2.50 0.82 -3.55
N LYS A 88 1.64 -0.06 -4.04
CA LYS A 88 2.01 -1.37 -4.57
C LYS A 88 2.37 -1.28 -6.05
N THR A 89 3.12 -2.27 -6.53
CA THR A 89 3.28 -2.48 -7.98
C THR A 89 2.02 -3.10 -8.59
N GLY A 90 1.86 -2.99 -9.91
CA GLY A 90 0.76 -3.61 -10.67
C GLY A 90 -0.40 -2.67 -11.00
N ALA A 91 -1.52 -3.27 -11.41
CA ALA A 91 -2.70 -2.54 -11.90
C ALA A 91 -3.44 -1.76 -10.80
N ASP A 92 -3.39 -2.26 -9.56
CA ASP A 92 -4.10 -1.71 -8.40
C ASP A 92 -3.10 -1.26 -7.32
N PRO A 93 -2.38 -0.13 -7.53
CA PRO A 93 -1.31 0.31 -6.65
C PRO A 93 -1.81 0.86 -5.30
N VAL A 94 -3.09 1.20 -5.18
CA VAL A 94 -3.71 1.80 -4.00
C VAL A 94 -4.67 0.80 -3.37
N ASP A 95 -4.37 0.36 -2.15
CA ASP A 95 -5.29 -0.50 -1.40
C ASP A 95 -6.39 0.32 -0.71
N GLY A 96 -7.41 -0.39 -0.19
CA GLY A 96 -8.57 0.25 0.42
C GLY A 96 -8.25 1.11 1.64
N ARG A 97 -7.16 0.81 2.38
CA ARG A 97 -6.73 1.62 3.54
C ARG A 97 -6.18 2.96 3.09
N LEU A 98 -5.29 2.95 2.08
CA LEU A 98 -4.76 4.17 1.50
C LEU A 98 -5.88 4.96 0.80
N LEU A 99 -6.77 4.29 0.05
CA LEU A 99 -7.90 4.93 -0.63
C LEU A 99 -8.81 5.67 0.36
N ALA A 100 -9.26 4.99 1.41
CA ALA A 100 -10.09 5.60 2.44
C ALA A 100 -9.41 6.77 3.13
N PHE A 101 -8.12 6.66 3.45
CA PHE A 101 -7.38 7.78 4.03
C PHE A 101 -7.38 8.99 3.10
N LEU A 102 -7.07 8.79 1.81
CA LEU A 102 -7.02 9.87 0.81
C LEU A 102 -8.40 10.52 0.61
N ARG A 103 -9.47 9.72 0.61
CA ARG A 103 -10.86 10.20 0.52
C ARG A 103 -11.19 11.11 1.69
N VAL A 104 -11.01 10.64 2.93
CA VAL A 104 -11.25 11.45 4.13
C VAL A 104 -10.38 12.69 4.17
N PHE A 105 -9.12 12.58 3.75
CA PHE A 105 -8.22 13.73 3.63
C PHE A 105 -8.74 14.79 2.65
N SER A 106 -9.40 14.37 1.56
CA SER A 106 -9.89 15.24 0.48
C SER A 106 -11.30 15.81 0.70
N MET A 107 -12.02 15.32 1.72
CA MET A 107 -13.36 15.75 2.05
C MET A 107 -13.41 17.19 2.58
N ARG A 108 -14.47 17.92 2.19
CA ARG A 108 -14.92 19.16 2.85
C ARG A 108 -15.81 18.84 4.05
N GLN A 109 -16.13 19.87 4.84
CA GLN A 109 -16.98 19.78 6.02
C GLN A 109 -18.30 19.03 5.75
N GLU A 110 -19.06 19.44 4.74
CA GLU A 110 -20.34 18.81 4.37
C GLU A 110 -20.23 17.29 4.07
N HIS A 111 -19.13 16.86 3.44
CA HIS A 111 -18.88 15.46 3.16
C HIS A 111 -18.52 14.70 4.44
N LEU A 112 -17.71 15.30 5.31
CA LEU A 112 -17.35 14.70 6.60
C LEU A 112 -18.60 14.53 7.48
N GLU A 113 -19.47 15.53 7.53
CA GLU A 113 -20.75 15.46 8.24
C GLU A 113 -21.61 14.31 7.70
N HIS A 114 -21.79 14.23 6.37
CA HIS A 114 -22.52 13.13 5.73
C HIS A 114 -21.96 11.74 6.09
N TRP A 115 -20.65 11.55 5.95
CA TRP A 115 -20.02 10.25 6.18
C TRP A 115 -19.86 9.88 7.66
N LEU A 116 -19.85 10.86 8.55
CA LEU A 116 -19.90 10.63 10.00
C LEU A 116 -21.28 10.13 10.46
N ASP A 117 -22.35 10.61 9.82
CA ASP A 117 -23.72 10.21 10.13
C ASP A 117 -24.17 8.94 9.38
N SER A 118 -23.53 8.64 8.24
CA SER A 118 -23.81 7.45 7.44
C SER A 118 -23.43 6.15 8.15
N GLU A 119 -24.30 5.14 8.13
CA GLU A 119 -23.96 3.77 8.56
C GLU A 119 -22.99 3.08 7.61
N ARG A 120 -22.92 3.56 6.36
CA ARG A 120 -22.11 3.00 5.27
C ARG A 120 -20.69 3.56 5.20
N SER A 121 -20.21 4.23 6.26
CA SER A 121 -18.86 4.83 6.25
C SER A 121 -17.76 3.84 5.90
N SER A 122 -17.92 2.55 6.25
CA SER A 122 -17.02 1.46 5.87
C SER A 122 -16.81 1.34 4.36
N ASP A 123 -17.78 1.77 3.55
CA ASP A 123 -17.72 1.62 2.10
C ASP A 123 -16.61 2.48 1.48
N LEU A 124 -16.14 3.51 2.20
CA LEU A 124 -15.04 4.38 1.77
C LEU A 124 -13.73 3.64 1.45
N VAL A 125 -13.55 2.40 1.92
CA VAL A 125 -12.39 1.57 1.59
C VAL A 125 -12.50 0.89 0.23
N TYR A 126 -13.70 0.80 -0.36
CA TYR A 126 -13.91 0.07 -1.61
C TYR A 126 -13.94 1.01 -2.82
N PRO A 127 -13.35 0.61 -3.97
CA PRO A 127 -13.30 1.43 -5.17
C PRO A 127 -14.69 1.85 -5.70
N ASP A 128 -15.68 0.97 -5.56
CA ASP A 128 -17.06 1.12 -6.03
C ASP A 128 -17.98 1.90 -5.07
N CYS A 129 -17.43 2.45 -3.99
CA CYS A 129 -18.14 3.37 -3.11
C CYS A 129 -18.81 4.51 -3.90
N ALA A 130 -20.11 4.70 -3.70
CA ALA A 130 -20.83 5.84 -4.25
C ALA A 130 -20.34 7.13 -3.56
N LEU A 131 -19.42 7.84 -4.20
CA LEU A 131 -18.79 9.06 -3.71
C LEU A 131 -18.97 10.19 -4.73
N GLU A 132 -19.05 11.43 -4.26
CA GLU A 132 -19.14 12.59 -5.12
C GLU A 132 -17.88 12.72 -6.00
N THR A 133 -18.08 12.96 -7.30
CA THR A 133 -17.00 13.09 -8.29
C THR A 133 -15.94 14.12 -7.89
N GLU A 134 -16.34 15.18 -7.17
CA GLU A 134 -15.42 16.20 -6.68
C GLU A 134 -14.41 15.63 -5.66
N VAL A 135 -14.87 14.80 -4.71
CA VAL A 135 -14.01 14.20 -3.68
C VAL A 135 -13.06 13.18 -4.32
N GLU A 136 -13.57 12.36 -5.23
CA GLU A 136 -12.76 11.37 -5.96
C GLU A 136 -11.67 12.08 -6.80
N THR A 137 -12.02 13.16 -7.50
CA THR A 137 -11.06 13.96 -8.28
C THR A 137 -9.97 14.57 -7.38
N LYS A 138 -10.34 15.13 -6.22
CA LYS A 138 -9.37 15.68 -5.25
C LYS A 138 -8.46 14.61 -4.67
N THR A 139 -8.99 13.43 -4.38
CA THR A 139 -8.27 12.25 -3.88
C THR A 139 -7.12 11.89 -4.83
N TRP A 140 -7.43 11.69 -6.11
CA TRP A 140 -6.44 11.31 -7.10
C TRP A 140 -5.47 12.44 -7.44
N ASN A 141 -5.94 13.69 -7.50
CA ASN A 141 -5.08 14.85 -7.72
C ASN A 141 -4.06 15.04 -6.60
N PHE A 142 -4.48 14.86 -5.35
CA PHE A 142 -3.57 14.93 -4.20
C PHE A 142 -2.51 13.83 -4.29
N LEU A 143 -2.91 12.57 -4.51
CA LEU A 143 -1.97 11.46 -4.60
C LEU A 143 -0.98 11.65 -5.74
N HIS A 144 -1.46 12.03 -6.93
CA HIS A 144 -0.63 12.30 -8.09
C HIS A 144 0.38 13.44 -7.84
N THR A 145 -0.06 14.53 -7.21
CA THR A 145 0.82 15.64 -6.83
C THR A 145 1.87 15.20 -5.82
N ARG A 146 1.48 14.41 -4.82
CA ARG A 146 2.41 13.86 -3.82
C ARG A 146 3.44 12.95 -4.44
N ILE A 147 3.05 12.06 -5.35
CA ILE A 147 3.97 11.15 -6.07
C ILE A 147 4.96 11.98 -6.90
N LYS A 148 4.48 13.00 -7.63
CA LYS A 148 5.37 13.90 -8.39
C LYS A 148 6.39 14.60 -7.50
N LEU A 149 5.97 15.09 -6.34
CA LEU A 149 6.88 15.70 -5.37
C LEU A 149 7.94 14.71 -4.88
N LEU A 150 7.53 13.49 -4.55
CA LEU A 150 8.45 12.43 -4.12
C LEU A 150 9.44 12.06 -5.22
N LEU A 151 8.98 11.91 -6.46
CA LEU A 151 9.84 11.65 -7.61
C LEU A 151 10.85 12.77 -7.84
N SER A 152 10.44 14.04 -7.70
CA SER A 152 11.33 15.19 -7.85
C SER A 152 12.45 15.27 -6.80
N ALA A 153 12.30 14.56 -5.68
CA ALA A 153 13.31 14.50 -4.63
C ALA A 153 14.43 13.47 -4.92
N TYR A 154 14.25 12.60 -5.93
CA TYR A 154 15.30 11.66 -6.33
C TYR A 154 16.37 12.38 -7.17
N PRO A 155 17.66 12.07 -6.97
CA PRO A 155 18.75 12.70 -7.71
C PRO A 155 18.83 12.24 -9.17
N THR A 156 18.16 11.15 -9.53
CA THR A 156 18.14 10.56 -10.87
C THR A 156 16.72 10.32 -11.35
N THR A 157 16.55 10.25 -12.67
CA THR A 157 15.29 9.84 -13.31
C THR A 157 15.42 8.43 -13.86
N MET A 158 14.29 7.75 -14.08
CA MET A 158 14.24 6.40 -14.64
C MET A 158 14.91 6.26 -16.03
N LEU A 159 15.17 7.37 -16.73
CA LEU A 159 15.84 7.37 -18.03
C LEU A 159 17.38 7.32 -17.93
N VAL A 160 17.96 7.43 -16.73
CA VAL A 160 19.41 7.46 -16.55
C VAL A 160 19.91 6.05 -16.19
N HIS A 161 20.57 5.40 -17.15
CA HIS A 161 21.31 4.12 -17.09
C HIS A 161 20.58 2.79 -17.39
N LEU A 162 20.47 2.46 -18.68
CA LEU A 162 20.77 1.12 -19.19
C LEU A 162 22.02 1.17 -20.08
N VAL A 163 23.14 1.56 -19.48
CA VAL A 163 24.48 1.25 -20.01
C VAL A 163 25.18 0.41 -18.95
N PHE A 164 24.77 -0.84 -18.83
CA PHE A 164 25.68 -1.87 -18.32
C PHE A 164 26.49 -2.36 -19.52
N LYS A 165 27.66 -1.75 -19.72
CA LYS A 165 28.77 -2.42 -20.37
C LYS A 165 29.46 -3.29 -19.32
N LEU A 166 29.29 -4.60 -19.41
CA LEU A 166 30.29 -5.60 -19.08
C LEU A 166 30.23 -6.66 -20.18
#